data_AF-A0A355F2Z8-F1
#
_entry.id   AF-A0A355F2Z8-F1
#
_cell.length_a   1.000
_cell.length_b   1.000
_cell.length_c   1.000
_cell.angle_alpha   90.00
_cell.angle_beta   90.00
_cell.angle_gamma   90.00
#
_symmetry.space_group_name_H-M   'P 1'
#
loop_
_entity.id
_entity.type
_entity.pdbx_description
1 polymer ?
#
loop_
_entity_poly.entity_id
_entity_poly.type
_entity_poly.pdbx_seq_one_letter_code
_entity_poly.pdbx_strand_id
1 'polypeptide(L)'
;MATNLEILQEQEQVLIAVRETAGEIPGIARYWQNLEEAYARAQISVSRRDELAAVAQESTRQMNADLAAGQDALRALRQYLRAELGVHAPELLRYGVKPARQRKRA
;
A
#
# COMPACT_ATOMS: atom_id res chain seq x y z
N MET A 1 -18.07 -16.10 11.37
CA MET A 1 -17.69 -16.17 9.94
C MET A 1 -16.22 -16.53 9.92
N ALA A 2 -15.85 -17.61 9.23
CA ALA A 2 -14.45 -18.02 9.13
C ALA A 2 -13.65 -16.99 8.33
N THR A 3 -12.39 -16.77 8.71
CA THR A 3 -11.48 -15.92 7.94
C THR A 3 -11.04 -16.63 6.65
N ASN A 4 -10.63 -15.87 5.62
CA ASN A 4 -10.17 -16.49 4.35
C ASN A 4 -9.02 -17.49 4.55
N LEU A 5 -8.19 -17.28 5.59
CA LEU A 5 -7.10 -18.19 5.93
C LEU A 5 -7.61 -19.50 6.54
N GLU A 6 -8.58 -19.42 7.45
CA GLU A 6 -9.24 -20.59 8.04
C GLU A 6 -9.91 -21.45 6.97
N ILE A 7 -10.58 -20.82 6.01
CA ILE A 7 -11.21 -21.54 4.88
C ILE A 7 -10.18 -22.27 4.04
N LEU A 8 -9.03 -21.65 3.74
CA LEU A 8 -7.96 -22.31 2.98
C LEU A 8 -7.30 -23.46 3.75
N GLN A 9 -7.09 -23.29 5.06
CA GLN A 9 -6.56 -24.35 5.91
C GLN A 9 -7.51 -25.55 5.99
N GLU A 10 -8.81 -25.28 6.11
CA GLU A 10 -9.84 -26.33 6.10
C GLU A 10 -9.82 -27.10 4.76
N GLN A 11 -9.79 -26.38 3.64
CA GLN A 11 -9.71 -27.00 2.30
C GLN A 11 -8.46 -27.86 2.13
N GLU A 12 -7.30 -27.38 2.60
CA GLU A 12 -6.04 -28.11 2.55
C GLU A 12 -6.10 -29.39 3.39
N GLN A 13 -6.60 -29.31 4.63
CA GLN A 13 -6.74 -30.46 5.52
C GLN A 13 -7.65 -31.54 4.91
N VAL A 14 -8.78 -31.14 4.31
CA VAL A 14 -9.69 -32.07 3.63
C VAL A 14 -9.02 -32.72 2.43
N LEU A 15 -8.29 -31.96 1.61
CA LEU A 15 -7.57 -32.50 0.45
C LEU A 15 -6.50 -33.52 0.86
N ILE A 16 -5.76 -33.27 1.94
CA ILE A 16 -4.76 -34.21 2.48
C ILE A 16 -5.46 -35.52 2.91
N ALA A 17 -6.50 -35.43 3.74
CA ALA A 17 -7.22 -36.59 4.24
C ALA A 17 -7.87 -37.42 3.11
N VAL A 18 -8.42 -36.76 2.09
CA VAL A 18 -9.03 -37.45 0.94
C VAL A 18 -7.98 -38.11 0.05
N ARG A 19 -6.78 -37.53 -0.09
CA ARG A 19 -5.68 -38.16 -0.83
C ARG A 19 -5.19 -39.43 -0.15
N GLU A 20 -5.14 -39.45 1.17
CA GLU A 20 -4.75 -40.62 1.96
C GLU A 20 -5.78 -41.76 1.88
N THR A 21 -7.05 -41.44 1.67
CA THR A 21 -8.20 -42.39 1.65
C THR A 21 -8.82 -42.57 0.25
N ALA A 22 -8.19 -42.07 -0.81
CA ALA A 22 -8.77 -41.93 -2.14
C ALA A 22 -9.25 -43.25 -2.78
N GLY A 23 -8.76 -44.40 -2.32
CA GLY A 23 -9.17 -45.72 -2.78
C GLY A 23 -10.39 -46.31 -2.08
N GLU A 24 -10.84 -45.72 -0.98
CA GLU A 24 -11.91 -46.27 -0.13
C GLU A 24 -13.32 -45.96 -0.66
N ILE A 25 -13.47 -44.85 -1.38
CA ILE A 25 -14.77 -44.37 -1.86
C ILE A 25 -14.77 -44.29 -3.39
N PRO A 26 -15.43 -45.22 -4.09
CA PRO A 26 -15.57 -45.17 -5.53
C PRO A 26 -16.23 -43.87 -6.00
N GLY A 27 -15.65 -43.21 -6.99
CA GLY A 27 -16.21 -41.99 -7.60
C GLY A 27 -15.90 -40.68 -6.85
N ILE A 28 -15.22 -40.72 -5.70
CA ILE A 28 -14.83 -39.50 -4.96
C ILE A 28 -13.84 -38.62 -5.73
N ALA A 29 -13.12 -39.22 -6.69
CA ALA A 29 -12.12 -38.58 -7.55
C ALA A 29 -12.56 -37.21 -8.09
N ARG A 30 -13.77 -37.15 -8.66
CA ARG A 30 -14.29 -35.93 -9.28
C ARG A 30 -14.47 -34.79 -8.27
N TYR A 31 -14.84 -35.10 -7.03
CA TYR A 31 -15.13 -34.09 -6.02
C TYR A 31 -13.86 -33.47 -5.45
N TRP A 32 -12.87 -34.29 -5.11
CA TRP A 32 -11.62 -33.76 -4.57
C TRP A 32 -10.75 -33.10 -5.63
N GLN A 33 -10.82 -33.54 -6.90
CA GLN A 33 -10.19 -32.83 -8.02
C GLN A 33 -10.76 -31.42 -8.18
N ASN A 34 -12.09 -31.26 -8.14
CA ASN A 34 -12.72 -29.94 -8.19
C ASN A 34 -12.30 -29.04 -7.02
N LEU A 35 -12.19 -29.62 -5.82
CA LEU A 35 -11.74 -28.91 -4.63
C LEU A 35 -10.27 -28.49 -4.77
N GLU A 36 -9.40 -29.38 -5.28
CA GLU A 36 -7.99 -29.09 -5.51
C GLU A 36 -7.80 -27.95 -6.49
N GLU A 37 -8.52 -27.96 -7.61
CA GLU A 37 -8.45 -26.88 -8.59
C GLU A 37 -8.92 -25.54 -7.97
N ALA A 38 -9.98 -25.57 -7.17
CA ALA A 38 -10.48 -24.37 -6.50
C ALA A 38 -9.47 -23.84 -5.47
N TYR A 39 -8.89 -24.73 -4.66
CA TYR A 39 -7.84 -24.40 -3.70
C TYR A 39 -6.62 -23.81 -4.39
N ALA A 40 -6.13 -24.43 -5.47
CA ALA A 40 -4.99 -23.92 -6.24
C ALA A 40 -5.23 -22.51 -6.80
N ARG A 41 -6.42 -22.25 -7.37
CA ARG A 41 -6.81 -20.90 -7.84
C ARG A 41 -6.86 -19.89 -6.69
N ALA A 42 -7.37 -20.29 -5.53
CA ALA A 42 -7.44 -19.43 -4.36
C ALA A 42 -6.04 -19.08 -3.82
N GLN A 43 -5.13 -20.06 -3.78
CA GLN A 43 -3.73 -19.85 -3.37
C GLN A 43 -3.03 -18.84 -4.27
N ILE A 44 -3.15 -18.99 -5.60
CA ILE A 44 -2.61 -18.03 -6.58
C ILE A 44 -3.18 -16.63 -6.33
N SER A 45 -4.47 -16.53 -6.03
CA SER A 45 -5.14 -15.25 -5.78
C SER A 45 -4.65 -14.58 -4.49
N VAL A 46 -4.38 -15.36 -3.44
CA VAL A 46 -3.78 -14.86 -2.20
C VAL A 46 -2.36 -14.35 -2.44
N SER A 47 -1.51 -15.13 -3.11
CA SER A 47 -0.15 -14.70 -3.44
C SER A 47 -0.14 -13.40 -4.25
N ARG A 48 -1.01 -13.30 -5.27
CA ARG A 48 -1.15 -12.08 -6.07
C ARG A 48 -1.62 -10.88 -5.24
N ARG A 49 -2.57 -11.09 -4.31
CA ARG A 49 -3.03 -10.03 -3.41
C ARG A 49 -1.89 -9.52 -2.54
N ASP A 50 -1.08 -10.43 -2.00
CA ASP A 50 0.01 -10.07 -1.10
C ASP A 50 1.15 -9.34 -1.84
N GLU A 51 1.44 -9.75 -3.09
CA GLU A 51 2.33 -9.00 -4.00
C GLU A 51 1.82 -7.57 -4.25
N LEU A 52 0.53 -7.42 -4.59
CA LEU A 52 -0.08 -6.10 -4.82
C LEU A 52 -0.06 -5.24 -3.55
N ALA A 53 -0.26 -5.85 -2.37
CA ALA A 53 -0.18 -5.14 -1.10
C ALA A 53 1.24 -4.62 -0.84
N ALA A 54 2.27 -5.42 -1.13
CA ALA A 54 3.66 -4.98 -1.01
C ALA A 54 3.98 -3.83 -1.97
N VAL A 55 3.52 -3.90 -3.22
CA VAL A 55 3.67 -2.81 -4.21
C VAL A 55 2.95 -1.54 -3.75
N ALA A 56 1.73 -1.66 -3.22
CA ALA A 56 0.98 -0.51 -2.71
C ALA A 56 1.66 0.15 -1.52
N GLN A 57 2.25 -0.64 -0.62
CA GLN A 57 3.01 -0.14 0.51
C GLN A 57 4.24 0.64 0.04
N GLU A 58 5.00 0.09 -0.90
CA GLU A 58 6.19 0.75 -1.43
C GLU A 58 5.84 2.03 -2.21
N SER A 59 4.80 1.99 -3.03
CA SER A 59 4.29 3.19 -3.72
C SER A 59 3.89 4.30 -2.75
N THR A 60 3.27 3.95 -1.61
CA THR A 60 2.91 4.91 -0.57
C THR A 60 4.15 5.52 0.09
N ARG A 61 5.18 4.71 0.36
CA ARG A 61 6.45 5.20 0.92
C ARG A 61 7.13 6.17 -0.04
N GLN A 62 7.21 5.82 -1.31
CA GLN A 62 7.82 6.68 -2.33
C GLN A 62 7.05 8.00 -2.46
N MET A 63 5.72 7.97 -2.54
CA MET A 63 4.90 9.18 -2.58
C MET A 63 5.17 10.09 -1.38
N ASN A 64 5.25 9.53 -0.17
CA ASN A 64 5.54 10.30 1.03
C ASN A 64 6.95 10.91 1.02
N ALA A 65 7.94 10.17 0.51
CA ALA A 65 9.30 10.67 0.35
C ALA A 65 9.36 11.84 -0.66
N ASP A 66 8.68 11.72 -1.79
CA ASP A 66 8.61 12.77 -2.81
C ASP A 66 7.89 14.02 -2.29
N LEU A 67 6.80 13.84 -1.53
CA LEU A 67 6.11 14.94 -0.88
C LEU A 67 6.98 15.65 0.15
N ALA A 68 7.74 14.90 0.96
CA ALA A 68 8.68 15.47 1.93
C ALA A 68 9.79 16.27 1.23
N ALA A 69 10.41 15.68 0.20
CA ALA A 69 11.42 16.36 -0.61
C ALA A 69 10.87 17.63 -1.28
N GLY A 70 9.63 17.59 -1.78
CA GLY A 70 8.94 18.76 -2.32
C GLY A 70 8.70 19.86 -1.28
N GLN A 71 8.36 19.49 -0.04
CA GLN A 71 8.20 20.46 1.05
C GLN A 71 9.52 21.13 1.44
N ASP A 72 10.62 20.37 1.46
CA ASP A 72 11.94 20.89 1.76
C ASP A 72 12.43 21.82 0.63
N ALA A 73 12.24 21.43 -0.63
CA ALA A 73 12.54 22.28 -1.78
C ALA A 73 11.71 23.58 -1.76
N LEU A 74 10.41 23.49 -1.43
CA LEU A 74 9.55 24.67 -1.30
C LEU A 74 10.01 25.60 -0.17
N ARG A 75 10.47 25.03 0.95
CA ARG A 75 11.02 25.81 2.07
C ARG A 75 12.31 26.53 1.65
N ALA A 76 13.22 25.83 0.98
CA ALA A 76 14.46 26.41 0.47
C ALA A 76 14.18 27.54 -0.52
N LEU A 77 13.26 27.34 -1.47
CA LEU A 77 12.85 28.38 -2.42
C LEU A 77 12.27 29.61 -1.73
N ARG A 78 11.41 29.43 -0.74
CA ARG A 78 10.85 30.55 0.05
C ARG A 78 11.92 31.31 0.82
N GLN A 79 12.92 30.62 1.35
CA GLN A 79 14.06 31.26 2.04
C GLN A 79 14.90 32.07 1.05
N TYR A 80 15.19 31.50 -0.12
CA TYR A 80 15.90 32.19 -1.19
C TYR A 80 15.19 33.48 -1.63
N LEU A 81 13.88 33.39 -1.94
CA LEU A 81 13.08 34.56 -2.34
C LEU A 81 13.07 35.67 -1.28
N ARG A 82 13.04 35.30 0.01
CA ARG A 82 13.10 36.27 1.12
C ARG A 82 14.48 36.89 1.28
N ALA A 83 15.55 36.13 1.01
CA ALA A 83 16.92 36.64 1.05
C ALA A 83 17.14 37.65 -0.08
N GLU A 84 16.63 37.36 -1.28
CA GLU A 84 16.81 38.19 -2.47
C GLU A 84 15.95 39.47 -2.45
N LEU A 85 14.65 39.35 -2.16
CA LEU A 85 13.71 40.47 -2.23
C LEU A 85 13.60 41.25 -0.91
N GLY A 86 14.01 40.64 0.21
CA GLY A 86 13.83 41.17 1.55
C GLY A 86 12.58 40.60 2.25
N VAL A 87 12.73 40.32 3.55
CA VAL A 87 11.76 39.54 4.35
C VAL A 87 10.38 40.22 4.50
N HIS A 88 10.32 41.53 4.31
CA HIS A 88 9.11 42.36 4.42
C HIS A 88 8.58 42.85 3.07
N ALA A 89 9.22 42.45 1.96
CA ALA A 89 8.91 42.95 0.64
C ALA A 89 7.52 42.52 0.17
N PRO A 90 6.65 43.45 -0.28
CA PRO A 90 5.33 43.11 -0.80
C PRO A 90 5.41 42.27 -2.07
N GLU A 91 6.51 42.33 -2.84
CA GLU A 91 6.74 41.53 -4.04
C GLU A 91 6.70 40.02 -3.78
N LEU A 92 6.99 39.57 -2.55
CA LEU A 92 6.91 38.15 -2.15
C LEU A 92 5.52 37.54 -2.38
N LEU A 93 4.46 38.35 -2.32
CA LEU A 93 3.09 37.90 -2.56
C LEU A 93 2.88 37.40 -4.01
N ARG A 94 3.62 37.94 -4.99
CA ARG A 94 3.56 37.50 -6.39
C ARG A 94 4.04 36.07 -6.56
N TYR A 95 4.88 35.58 -5.63
CA TYR A 95 5.42 34.23 -5.62
C TYR A 95 4.71 33.32 -4.60
N GLY A 96 3.55 33.74 -4.07
CA GLY A 96 2.80 32.98 -3.07
C GLY A 96 3.50 32.90 -1.70
N VAL A 97 4.49 33.77 -1.44
CA VAL A 97 5.23 33.81 -0.17
C VAL A 97 4.67 34.94 0.69
N LYS A 98 4.25 34.61 1.91
CA LYS A 98 3.77 35.62 2.87
C LYS A 98 4.96 36.41 3.45
N PRO A 99 4.98 37.75 3.34
CA PRO A 99 5.98 38.59 4.00
C PRO A 99 5.89 38.47 5.52
N ALA A 100 7.01 38.65 6.22
CA ALA A 100 6.98 38.74 7.69
C ALA A 100 6.29 40.04 8.10
N ARG A 101 5.46 39.99 9.16
CA ARG A 101 4.91 41.20 9.76
C ARG A 101 6.02 41.94 10.50
N GLN A 102 6.23 43.22 10.21
CA GLN A 102 7.04 44.06 11.08
C GLN A 102 6.36 44.12 12.45
N ARG A 103 7.05 43.66 13.50
CA ARG A 103 6.64 43.94 14.88
C ARG A 103 6.81 45.45 15.08
N LYS A 104 5.71 46.18 15.27
CA LYS A 104 5.78 47.55 15.83
C LYS A 104 6.43 47.41 17.21
N ARG A 105 7.68 47.86 17.36
CA ARG A 105 8.26 48.09 18.69
C ARG A 105 7.40 49.18 19.35
N ALA A 106 6.82 48.86 20.49
CA ALA A 106 6.16 49.81 21.37
C ALA A 106 7.21 50.68 22.06
#